data_AF-A0A9E7KJ69-F1
#
_entry.id   AF-A0A9E7KJ69-F1
#
_cell.length_a   1.000
_cell.length_b   1.000
_cell.length_c   1.000
_cell.angle_alpha   90.00
_cell.angle_beta   90.00
_cell.angle_gamma   90.00
#
_symmetry.space_group_name_H-M   'P 1'
#
loop_
_entity.id
_entity.type
_entity.pdbx_description
1 polymer ?
#
loop_
_entity_poly.entity_id
_entity_poly.type
_entity_poly.pdbx_seq_one_letter_code
_entity_poly.pdbx_strand_id
1 'polypeptide(L)'
;MAINWGSFLEWWTYVCMGPSDPQPNWHLGMRGTQHRAVMWRVWKEGGTGFLYWGANCYEKSLVASAEIKFRRGLPPGDGVLFYPGEVFSPSHDPIASIRLERILSGMQDIYIPVHN
;
A
#
# COMPACT_ATOMS: atom_id res chain seq x y z
N MET A 1 22.04 -1.54 12.14
CA MET A 1 23.20 -2.41 12.44
C MET A 1 22.69 -3.84 12.49
N ALA A 2 23.28 -4.78 11.74
CA ALA A 2 22.89 -6.19 11.75
C ALA A 2 24.15 -7.07 11.67
N ILE A 3 24.20 -8.11 12.51
CA ILE A 3 25.23 -9.15 12.52
C ILE A 3 24.71 -10.31 11.67
N ASN A 4 25.53 -10.83 10.75
CA ASN A 4 25.13 -11.86 9.81
C ASN A 4 25.66 -13.24 10.24
N TRP A 5 24.74 -14.17 10.52
CA TRP A 5 24.99 -15.61 10.59
C TRP A 5 24.12 -16.22 9.49
N GLY A 6 24.73 -16.80 8.46
CA GLY A 6 24.09 -17.11 7.16
C GLY A 6 22.75 -17.87 7.22
N SER A 7 21.63 -17.14 7.29
CA SER A 7 20.29 -17.68 7.55
C SER A 7 19.23 -17.00 6.68
N PHE A 8 18.06 -17.63 6.58
CA PHE A 8 16.81 -17.20 5.94
C PHE A 8 16.26 -15.88 6.53
N LEU A 9 17.07 -14.83 6.58
CA LEU A 9 16.71 -13.56 7.15
C LEU A 9 15.84 -12.80 6.15
N GLU A 10 14.61 -12.54 6.53
CA GLU A 10 13.73 -11.68 5.76
C GLU A 10 14.03 -10.20 6.07
N TRP A 11 14.16 -9.39 5.02
CA TRP A 11 14.32 -7.95 5.13
C TRP A 11 13.13 -7.25 4.47
N TRP A 12 12.34 -6.55 5.28
CA TRP A 12 11.10 -5.91 4.87
C TRP A 12 11.21 -4.38 5.01
N THR A 13 10.66 -3.65 4.05
CA THR A 13 10.44 -2.21 4.18
C THR A 13 8.97 -1.90 4.36
N TYR A 14 8.64 -0.69 4.80
CA TYR A 14 7.26 -0.24 4.99
C TYR A 14 7.11 1.25 4.67
N VAL A 15 5.88 1.65 4.38
CA VAL A 15 5.46 3.07 4.35
C VAL A 15 4.24 3.27 5.24
N CYS A 16 4.04 4.50 5.70
CA CYS A 16 2.95 4.92 6.58
C CYS A 16 2.56 6.37 6.22
N MET A 17 2.31 7.20 7.23
CA MET A 17 2.10 8.65 7.08
C MET A 17 3.27 9.34 6.36
N GLY A 18 4.47 8.76 6.44
CA GLY A 18 5.63 9.14 5.65
C GLY A 18 6.19 7.95 4.86
N PRO A 19 7.03 8.21 3.85
CA PRO A 19 7.47 9.54 3.43
C PRO A 19 6.41 10.27 2.56
N SER A 20 6.52 11.59 2.40
CA SER A 20 5.69 12.41 1.51
C SER A 20 6.43 12.71 0.19
N ASP A 21 5.84 13.51 -0.70
CA ASP A 21 6.52 13.99 -1.91
C ASP A 21 7.89 14.63 -1.59
N PRO A 22 8.97 14.39 -2.38
CA PRO A 22 9.03 13.66 -3.67
C PRO A 22 9.11 12.13 -3.58
N GLN A 23 9.12 11.55 -2.39
CA GLN A 23 9.31 10.13 -2.19
C GLN A 23 8.01 9.35 -2.48
N PRO A 24 8.11 8.11 -3.01
CA PRO A 24 6.95 7.30 -3.30
C PRO A 24 6.28 6.82 -2.00
N ASN A 25 4.94 6.86 -1.99
CA ASN A 25 4.06 6.31 -0.97
C ASN A 25 2.70 5.98 -1.63
N TRP A 26 1.68 5.60 -0.86
CA TRP A 26 0.33 5.20 -1.31
C TRP A 26 -0.78 6.15 -0.89
N HIS A 27 -0.42 7.39 -0.56
CA HIS A 27 -1.39 8.43 -0.23
C HIS A 27 -2.30 8.73 -1.43
N LEU A 28 -3.55 9.11 -1.14
CA LEU A 28 -4.62 9.27 -2.13
C LEU A 28 -4.27 10.30 -3.21
N GLY A 29 -3.59 11.39 -2.84
CA GLY A 29 -3.23 12.48 -3.75
C GLY A 29 -1.98 12.23 -4.60
N MET A 30 -1.30 11.09 -4.41
CA MET A 30 -0.08 10.78 -5.15
C MET A 30 -0.36 10.17 -6.53
N ARG A 31 0.61 10.31 -7.43
CA ARG A 31 0.53 9.77 -8.80
C ARG A 31 0.61 8.24 -8.78
N GLY A 32 -0.03 7.58 -9.75
CA GLY A 32 0.07 6.12 -9.91
C GLY A 32 1.51 5.62 -10.10
N THR A 33 2.41 6.44 -10.65
CA THR A 33 3.84 6.14 -10.74
C THR A 33 4.51 6.12 -9.37
N GLN A 34 4.15 7.04 -8.46
CA GLN A 34 4.64 7.03 -7.08
C GLN A 34 4.13 5.78 -6.36
N HIS A 35 2.87 5.38 -6.58
CA HIS A 35 2.33 4.17 -5.96
C HIS A 35 3.10 2.91 -6.37
N ARG A 36 3.32 2.74 -7.67
CA ARG A 36 4.08 1.62 -8.26
C ARG A 36 5.55 1.61 -7.83
N ALA A 37 6.17 2.79 -7.70
CA ALA A 37 7.59 2.93 -7.38
C ALA A 37 7.96 2.46 -5.96
N VAL A 38 6.99 2.31 -5.04
CA VAL A 38 7.26 1.75 -3.71
C VAL A 38 7.83 0.34 -3.82
N MET A 39 7.26 -0.52 -4.68
CA MET A 39 7.76 -1.89 -4.86
C MET A 39 9.11 -1.95 -5.58
N TRP A 40 9.36 -1.03 -6.53
CA TRP A 40 10.67 -0.89 -7.15
C TRP A 40 11.76 -0.50 -6.16
N ARG A 41 11.44 0.30 -5.13
CA ARG A 41 12.35 0.59 -4.03
C ARG A 41 12.69 -0.67 -3.23
N VAL A 42 11.70 -1.50 -2.91
CA VAL A 42 11.90 -2.80 -2.23
C VAL A 42 12.93 -3.63 -3.00
N TRP A 43 12.71 -3.82 -4.30
CA TRP A 43 13.63 -4.56 -5.16
C TRP A 43 15.03 -3.95 -5.19
N LYS A 44 15.12 -2.63 -5.40
CA LYS A 44 16.41 -1.92 -5.48
C LYS A 44 17.23 -2.03 -4.20
N GLU A 45 16.56 -2.05 -3.04
CA GLU A 45 17.20 -2.14 -1.73
C GLU A 45 17.46 -3.59 -1.28
N GLY A 46 17.07 -4.60 -2.07
CA GLY A 46 17.27 -6.02 -1.75
C GLY A 46 16.23 -6.59 -0.78
N GLY A 47 15.04 -5.99 -0.73
CA GLY A 47 13.88 -6.39 0.07
C GLY A 47 13.35 -7.77 -0.30
N THR A 48 13.11 -8.60 0.71
CA THR A 48 12.43 -9.88 0.56
C THR A 48 10.92 -9.75 0.77
N GLY A 49 10.44 -8.61 1.25
CA GLY A 49 9.01 -8.35 1.46
C GLY A 49 8.69 -6.86 1.67
N PHE A 50 7.40 -6.56 1.75
CA PHE A 50 6.89 -5.22 2.02
C PHE A 50 5.73 -5.27 3.02
N LEU A 51 5.78 -4.43 4.04
CA LEU A 51 4.76 -4.31 5.06
C LEU A 51 3.96 -3.02 4.85
N TYR A 52 2.64 -3.10 4.98
CA TYR A 52 1.78 -1.92 5.07
C TYR A 52 0.91 -2.01 6.32
N TRP A 53 0.80 -0.88 7.03
CA TRP A 53 0.24 -0.86 8.37
C TRP A 53 -1.28 -1.04 8.42
N GLY A 54 -2.00 -0.84 7.32
CA GLY A 54 -3.44 -1.02 7.25
C GLY A 54 -4.00 -0.94 5.84
N ALA A 55 -5.05 -1.71 5.53
CA ALA A 55 -5.66 -1.74 4.20
C ALA A 55 -7.13 -1.26 4.16
N ASN A 56 -7.75 -1.05 5.31
CA ASN A 56 -9.16 -0.63 5.46
C ASN A 56 -9.37 0.19 6.75
N CYS A 57 -8.35 0.93 7.19
CA CYS A 57 -8.34 1.66 8.45
C CYS A 57 -9.06 3.01 8.36
N TYR A 58 -10.37 2.99 8.18
CA TYR A 58 -11.22 4.19 8.20
C TYR A 58 -11.31 4.85 9.58
N GLU A 59 -11.79 6.10 9.62
CA GLU A 59 -12.36 6.67 10.83
C GLU A 59 -13.56 5.79 11.24
N LYS A 60 -13.72 5.48 12.54
CA LYS A 60 -14.82 4.62 12.99
C LYS A 60 -16.16 5.25 12.59
N SER A 61 -16.85 4.61 11.67
CA SER A 61 -18.25 4.92 11.38
C SER A 61 -19.17 4.03 12.20
N LEU A 62 -20.31 4.59 12.62
CA LEU A 62 -21.38 3.85 13.29
C LEU A 62 -22.32 3.14 12.29
N VAL A 63 -22.21 3.43 10.98
CA VAL A 63 -23.09 2.91 9.93
C VAL A 63 -22.29 2.62 8.65
N ALA A 64 -22.57 1.48 7.99
CA ALA A 64 -21.86 1.07 6.77
C ALA A 64 -22.06 2.04 5.59
N SER A 65 -23.23 2.69 5.51
CA SER A 65 -23.59 3.66 4.48
C SER A 65 -23.13 5.09 4.77
N ALA A 66 -22.34 5.30 5.82
CA ALA A 66 -21.84 6.64 6.12
C ALA A 66 -20.81 7.06 5.07
N GLU A 67 -20.71 8.37 4.84
CA GLU A 67 -19.66 8.98 4.04
C GLU A 67 -18.28 8.40 4.42
N ILE A 68 -17.49 8.04 3.41
CA ILE A 68 -16.15 7.48 3.61
C ILE A 68 -15.25 8.55 4.22
N LYS A 69 -14.86 8.35 5.48
CA LYS A 69 -13.99 9.26 6.22
C LYS A 69 -12.64 8.63 6.53
N PHE A 70 -11.59 9.27 6.03
CA PHE A 70 -10.21 8.90 6.39
C PHE A 70 -9.91 9.33 7.82
N ARG A 71 -9.04 8.57 8.50
CA ARG A 71 -8.61 8.90 9.86
C ARG A 71 -7.96 10.29 9.91
N ARG A 72 -8.37 11.07 10.91
CA ARG A 72 -7.77 12.38 11.19
C ARG A 72 -6.31 12.23 11.61
N GLY A 73 -5.48 13.20 11.22
CA GLY A 73 -4.05 13.22 11.55
C GLY A 73 -3.17 12.33 10.66
N LEU A 74 -3.74 11.68 9.64
CA LEU A 74 -3.00 10.93 8.62
C LEU A 74 -3.19 11.56 7.25
N PRO A 75 -2.22 11.40 6.33
CA PRO A 75 -2.42 11.77 4.94
C PRO A 75 -3.68 11.07 4.36
N PRO A 76 -4.46 11.75 3.50
CA PRO A 76 -5.65 11.13 2.92
C PRO A 76 -5.33 9.79 2.25
N GLY A 77 -6.12 8.75 2.57
CA GLY A 77 -5.96 7.40 2.04
C GLY A 77 -4.85 6.55 2.68
N ASP A 78 -4.03 7.09 3.59
CA ASP A 78 -3.07 6.29 4.37
C ASP A 78 -3.83 5.26 5.23
N GLY A 79 -3.40 4.00 5.18
CA GLY A 79 -4.07 2.87 5.81
C GLY A 79 -5.34 2.37 5.09
N VAL A 80 -5.69 2.90 3.92
CA VAL A 80 -6.90 2.51 3.17
C VAL A 80 -6.55 2.14 1.73
N LEU A 81 -6.81 0.90 1.33
CA LEU A 81 -6.63 0.35 -0.02
C LEU A 81 -7.88 -0.37 -0.55
N PHE A 82 -8.74 -0.87 0.34
CA PHE A 82 -10.04 -1.43 0.04
C PHE A 82 -11.14 -0.50 0.49
N TYR A 83 -12.24 -0.51 -0.26
CA TYR A 83 -13.43 0.30 -0.03
C TYR A 83 -14.66 -0.58 0.26
N PRO A 84 -15.59 -0.14 1.11
CA PRO A 84 -16.84 -0.86 1.36
C PRO A 84 -17.65 -0.97 0.05
N GLY A 85 -18.08 -2.19 -0.28
CA GLY A 85 -18.80 -2.46 -1.53
C GLY A 85 -20.13 -1.74 -1.62
N GLU A 86 -20.82 -1.60 -0.48
CA GLU A 86 -22.18 -1.07 -0.37
C GLU A 86 -22.29 0.39 -0.80
N VAL A 87 -21.15 1.11 -0.83
CA VAL A 87 -21.07 2.50 -1.29
C VAL A 87 -21.09 2.61 -2.82
N PHE A 88 -20.68 1.55 -3.54
CA PHE A 88 -20.51 1.59 -5.00
C PHE A 88 -21.35 0.54 -5.74
N SER A 89 -21.89 -0.44 -5.02
CA SER A 89 -22.60 -1.61 -5.56
C SER A 89 -23.59 -2.15 -4.52
N PRO A 90 -24.65 -2.89 -4.91
CA PRO A 90 -25.46 -3.68 -3.98
C PRO A 90 -24.68 -4.82 -3.28
N SER A 91 -23.46 -5.13 -3.71
CA SER A 91 -22.61 -6.12 -3.06
C SER A 91 -22.03 -5.60 -1.73
N HIS A 92 -21.82 -6.51 -0.78
CA HIS A 92 -21.10 -6.26 0.47
C HIS A 92 -19.61 -6.63 0.37
N ASP A 93 -19.16 -7.04 -0.82
CA ASP A 93 -17.76 -7.42 -1.04
C ASP A 93 -16.84 -6.17 -1.04
N PRO A 94 -15.63 -6.27 -0.49
CA PRO A 94 -14.68 -5.17 -0.52
C PRO A 94 -14.23 -4.87 -1.96
N ILE A 95 -14.16 -3.59 -2.30
CA ILE A 95 -13.75 -3.12 -3.62
C ILE A 95 -12.29 -2.65 -3.56
N ALA A 96 -11.46 -3.19 -4.44
CA ALA A 96 -10.07 -2.76 -4.59
C ALA A 96 -9.99 -1.32 -5.11
N SER A 97 -9.06 -0.54 -4.56
CA SER A 97 -8.74 0.78 -5.10
C SER A 97 -7.81 0.68 -6.31
N ILE A 98 -7.84 1.71 -7.16
CA ILE A 98 -6.84 1.87 -8.21
C ILE A 98 -5.40 1.90 -7.67
N ARG A 99 -5.21 2.32 -6.41
CA ARG A 99 -3.90 2.32 -5.73
C ARG A 99 -3.42 0.89 -5.50
N LEU A 100 -4.32 0.00 -5.04
CA LEU A 100 -4.01 -1.43 -4.90
C LEU A 100 -3.63 -2.06 -6.24
N GLU A 101 -4.30 -1.70 -7.33
CA GLU A 101 -3.93 -2.17 -8.68
C GLU A 101 -2.54 -1.68 -9.12
N ARG A 102 -2.14 -0.46 -8.75
CA ARG A 102 -0.78 0.05 -9.00
C ARG A 102 0.27 -0.65 -8.13
N ILE A 103 -0.08 -1.03 -6.90
CA ILE A 103 0.78 -1.83 -6.02
C ILE A 103 0.99 -3.20 -6.64
N LEU A 104 -0.08 -3.88 -7.05
CA LEU A 104 -0.01 -5.18 -7.74
C LEU A 104 0.85 -5.08 -9.01
N SER A 105 0.67 -4.04 -9.81
CA SER A 105 1.52 -3.79 -11.00
C SER A 105 3.00 -3.66 -10.61
N GLY A 106 3.32 -2.94 -9.53
CA GLY A 106 4.69 -2.79 -9.05
C GLY A 106 5.29 -4.08 -8.49
N MET A 107 4.47 -4.93 -7.86
CA MET A 107 4.88 -6.27 -7.45
C MET A 107 5.18 -7.13 -8.68
N GLN A 108 4.28 -7.16 -9.66
CA GLN A 108 4.44 -7.95 -10.89
C GLN A 108 5.72 -7.55 -11.65
N ASP A 109 6.05 -6.26 -11.70
CA ASP A 109 7.29 -5.79 -12.34
C ASP A 109 8.57 -6.44 -11.79
N ILE A 110 8.66 -6.54 -10.46
CA ILE A 110 9.87 -7.04 -9.78
C ILE A 110 9.91 -8.57 -9.75
N TYR A 111 8.78 -9.22 -10.02
CA TYR A 111 8.65 -10.67 -10.11
C TYR A 111 8.81 -11.22 -11.53
N ILE A 112 8.66 -10.39 -12.58
CA ILE A 112 8.93 -10.85 -13.95
C ILE A 112 10.42 -11.19 -14.03
N PRO A 113 10.79 -12.46 -14.31
CA PRO A 113 12.17 -12.83 -14.48
C PRO A 113 12.68 -12.11 -15.73
N VAL A 114 13.54 -11.11 -15.52
CA VAL A 114 14.49 -10.71 -16.55
C VAL A 114 15.43 -11.91 -16.70
N HIS A 115 15.07 -12.81 -17.61
CA HIS A 115 16.00 -13.82 -18.11
C HIS A 115 17.23 -13.06 -18.63
N ASN A 116 18.34 -13.17 -17.90
CA ASN A 116 19.67 -12.97 -18.45
C ASN A 116 20.10 -14.26 -19.14
#